data_AF-A0A9X8E801-F1
#
_entry.id   AF-A0A9X8E801-F1
#
_cell.length_a   1.000
_cell.length_b   1.000
_cell.length_c   1.000
_cell.angle_alpha   90.00
_cell.angle_beta   90.00
_cell.angle_gamma   90.00
#
_symmetry.space_group_name_H-M   'P 1'
#
loop_
_entity.id
_entity.type
_entity.pdbx_description
1 polymer ?
#
loop_
_entity_poly.entity_id
_entity_poly.type
_entity_poly.pdbx_seq_one_letter_code
_entity_poly.pdbx_strand_id
1 'polypeptide(L)'
;MRLSFRKVRPHEVIDGMYDVHYLGGRLGLVLAEGQTKSSHPVIDEITDASTAAGLELASKRDALLSVDGVDTASLGFAKTVAMIKQVDNAVVLRFKKGPSSGQRTEATTSGFLRTMVEALFI
;
A
#
# COMPACT_ATOMS: atom_id res chain seq x y z
N MET A 1 31.57 17.00 -16.87
CA MET A 1 30.17 17.14 -16.41
C MET A 1 29.67 15.75 -15.99
N ARG A 2 29.52 15.48 -14.70
CA ARG A 2 29.08 14.16 -14.22
C ARG A 2 27.57 14.04 -14.45
N LEU A 3 27.16 13.18 -15.38
CA LEU A 3 25.78 12.73 -15.50
C LEU A 3 25.42 11.97 -14.23
N SER A 4 24.77 12.67 -13.31
CA SER A 4 24.15 12.05 -12.14
C SER A 4 22.95 11.26 -12.62
N PHE A 5 23.17 10.00 -12.98
CA PHE A 5 22.09 9.03 -13.10
C PHE A 5 21.39 9.02 -11.75
N ARG A 6 20.17 9.58 -11.68
CA ARG A 6 19.28 9.39 -10.53
C ARG A 6 19.04 7.90 -10.46
N LYS A 7 19.83 7.21 -9.64
CA LYS A 7 19.56 5.88 -9.14
C LYS A 7 18.18 5.99 -8.50
N VAL A 8 17.14 5.59 -9.23
CA VAL A 8 15.79 5.46 -8.66
C VAL A 8 15.98 4.53 -7.47
N ARG A 9 15.88 5.07 -6.26
CA ARG A 9 16.14 4.29 -5.06
C ARG A 9 15.02 3.25 -4.95
N PRO A 10 15.33 2.00 -4.62
CA PRO A 10 14.33 0.97 -4.47
C PRO A 10 13.45 1.34 -3.26
N HIS A 11 12.17 1.60 -3.52
CA HIS A 11 11.05 1.49 -2.58
C HIS A 11 11.35 2.04 -1.17
N GLU A 12 11.72 3.32 -1.07
CA GLU A 12 11.76 4.01 0.21
C GLU A 12 10.32 4.36 0.59
N VAL A 13 9.84 3.85 1.73
CA VAL A 13 8.53 4.21 2.27
C VAL A 13 8.62 5.65 2.78
N ILE A 14 8.51 6.63 1.88
CA ILE A 14 8.54 8.05 2.23
C ILE A 14 7.17 8.41 2.81
N ASP A 15 7.12 8.91 4.04
CA ASP A 15 5.87 9.35 4.71
C ASP A 15 4.77 8.26 4.78
N GLY A 16 5.17 6.99 4.93
CA GLY A 16 4.22 5.88 4.96
C GLY A 16 3.60 5.56 3.58
N MET A 17 4.16 6.06 2.49
CA MET A 17 3.72 5.76 1.14
C MET A 17 4.50 4.60 0.54
N TYR A 18 3.86 3.76 -0.27
CA TYR A 18 4.52 2.66 -0.97
C TYR A 18 3.89 2.47 -2.36
N ASP A 19 4.69 1.98 -3.30
CA ASP A 19 4.29 1.78 -4.68
C ASP A 19 4.03 0.28 -4.93
N VAL A 20 2.90 -0.02 -5.57
CA VAL A 20 2.53 -1.36 -6.05
C VAL A 20 2.62 -1.36 -7.56
N HIS A 21 3.43 -2.27 -8.10
CA HIS A 21 3.61 -2.44 -9.54
C HIS A 21 2.62 -3.48 -10.04
N TYR A 22 1.54 -3.00 -10.67
CA TYR A 22 0.49 -3.85 -11.20
C TYR A 22 0.71 -4.09 -12.69
N LEU A 23 0.82 -5.36 -13.08
CA LEU A 23 1.13 -5.78 -14.46
C LEU A 23 -0.10 -6.14 -15.30
N GLY A 24 -1.30 -5.82 -14.82
CA GLY A 24 -2.56 -6.29 -15.39
C GLY A 24 -3.01 -7.64 -14.82
N GLY A 25 -4.21 -8.08 -15.18
CA GLY A 25 -4.80 -9.33 -14.68
C GLY A 25 -5.53 -9.18 -13.35
N ARG A 26 -5.30 -10.07 -12.39
CA ARG A 26 -5.96 -9.98 -11.06
C ARG A 26 -5.16 -9.07 -10.15
N LEU A 27 -5.80 -8.04 -9.59
CA LEU A 27 -5.14 -7.09 -8.70
C LEU A 27 -4.94 -7.61 -7.26
N GLY A 28 -5.69 -8.63 -6.84
CA GLY A 28 -5.54 -9.23 -5.51
C GLY A 28 -6.02 -8.36 -4.34
N LEU A 29 -6.84 -7.34 -4.60
CA LEU A 29 -7.42 -6.48 -3.57
C LEU A 29 -8.79 -5.94 -3.98
N VAL A 30 -9.54 -5.48 -2.98
CA VAL A 30 -10.85 -4.81 -3.11
C VAL A 30 -10.70 -3.37 -2.64
N LEU A 31 -11.10 -2.42 -3.50
CA LEU A 31 -11.16 -1.01 -3.16
C LEU A 31 -12.59 -0.62 -2.75
N ALA A 32 -12.69 0.17 -1.69
CA ALA A 32 -13.90 0.87 -1.31
C ALA A 32 -13.75 2.37 -1.60
N GLU A 33 -14.90 3.02 -1.85
CA GLU A 33 -14.96 4.46 -1.92
C GLU A 33 -14.59 5.07 -0.56
N GLY A 34 -13.84 6.18 -0.58
CA GLY A 34 -13.50 6.89 0.65
C GLY A 34 -14.74 7.50 1.32
N GLN A 35 -14.59 8.03 2.53
CA GLN A 35 -15.73 8.58 3.29
C GLN A 35 -16.38 9.80 2.62
N THR A 36 -15.64 10.53 1.77
CA THR A 36 -16.17 11.65 0.99
C THR A 36 -15.94 11.43 -0.50
N LYS A 37 -16.75 12.08 -1.35
CA LYS A 37 -16.63 11.96 -2.82
C LYS A 37 -15.29 12.46 -3.38
N SER A 38 -14.56 13.26 -2.61
CA SER A 38 -13.21 13.77 -2.93
C SER A 38 -12.13 13.07 -2.11
N SER A 39 -12.46 11.96 -1.45
CA SER A 39 -11.48 11.13 -0.75
C SER A 39 -10.85 10.13 -1.70
N HIS A 40 -9.59 9.79 -1.42
CA HIS A 40 -8.93 8.66 -2.06
C HIS A 40 -9.69 7.35 -1.82
N PRO A 41 -9.73 6.44 -2.80
CA PRO A 41 -10.17 5.06 -2.59
C PRO A 41 -9.31 4.38 -1.51
N VAL A 42 -9.91 3.50 -0.73
CA VAL A 42 -9.21 2.78 0.34
C VAL A 42 -9.28 1.27 0.11
N ILE A 43 -8.27 0.54 0.58
CA ILE A 43 -8.30 -0.92 0.59
C ILE A 43 -9.33 -1.38 1.61
N ASP A 44 -10.33 -2.12 1.16
CA ASP A 44 -11.28 -2.81 2.04
C ASP A 44 -10.82 -4.24 2.34
N GLU A 45 -10.26 -4.93 1.36
CA GLU A 45 -9.79 -6.31 1.51
C GLU A 45 -8.58 -6.59 0.61
N ILE A 46 -7.71 -7.49 1.05
CA ILE A 46 -6.61 -8.03 0.25
C ILE A 46 -6.94 -9.50 0.05
N THR A 47 -7.22 -9.89 -1.19
CA THR A 47 -7.60 -11.26 -1.54
C THR A 47 -6.40 -12.11 -1.89
N ASP A 48 -5.35 -11.51 -2.48
CA ASP A 48 -4.10 -12.18 -2.80
C ASP A 48 -2.95 -11.17 -2.96
N ALA A 49 -2.12 -11.05 -1.92
CA ALA A 49 -0.98 -10.13 -1.89
C ALA A 49 0.17 -10.52 -2.84
N SER A 50 0.15 -11.72 -3.42
CA SER A 50 1.23 -12.20 -4.31
C SER A 50 1.08 -11.76 -5.77
N THR A 51 -0.05 -11.13 -6.11
CA THR A 51 -0.43 -10.78 -7.49
C THR A 51 0.33 -9.59 -8.07
N ALA A 52 0.87 -8.71 -7.23
CA ALA A 52 1.58 -7.51 -7.65
C ALA A 52 2.74 -7.22 -6.69
N ALA A 53 3.87 -6.77 -7.24
CA ALA A 53 5.03 -6.44 -6.42
C ALA A 53 4.75 -5.20 -5.56
N GLY A 54 5.03 -5.28 -4.26
CA GLY A 54 4.74 -4.23 -3.28
C GLY A 54 3.37 -4.37 -2.62
N LEU A 55 2.50 -5.26 -3.11
CA LEU A 55 1.18 -5.51 -2.51
C LEU A 55 1.31 -6.25 -1.16
N GLU A 56 2.42 -6.94 -0.91
CA GLU A 56 2.74 -7.53 0.40
C GLU A 56 2.84 -6.49 1.53
N LEU A 57 3.08 -5.22 1.15
CA LEU A 57 3.08 -4.11 2.10
C LEU A 57 1.68 -3.60 2.39
N ALA A 58 0.67 -3.96 1.60
CA ALA A 58 -0.65 -3.38 1.74
C ALA A 58 -1.39 -3.84 3.00
N SER A 59 -2.26 -2.98 3.51
CA SER A 59 -3.11 -3.27 4.65
C SER A 59 -4.50 -2.69 4.46
N LYS A 60 -5.50 -3.30 5.10
CA LYS A 60 -6.86 -2.76 5.13
C LYS A 60 -6.81 -1.31 5.64
N ARG A 61 -7.56 -0.43 4.96
CA ARG A 61 -7.60 1.03 5.14
C ARG A 61 -6.41 1.83 4.59
N ASP A 62 -5.46 1.21 3.91
CA ASP A 62 -4.46 1.98 3.15
C ASP A 62 -5.16 2.72 1.99
N ALA A 63 -4.77 3.97 1.74
CA ALA A 63 -5.41 4.85 0.77
C ALA A 63 -4.64 4.86 -0.55
N LEU A 64 -5.32 4.63 -1.67
CA LEU A 64 -4.74 4.73 -3.01
C LEU A 64 -4.65 6.20 -3.42
N LEU A 65 -3.45 6.78 -3.37
CA LEU A 65 -3.23 8.19 -3.67
C LEU A 65 -3.24 8.47 -5.17
N SER A 66 -2.53 7.66 -5.96
CA SER A 66 -2.40 7.89 -7.40
C SER A 66 -2.28 6.61 -8.20
N VAL A 67 -2.77 6.66 -9.44
CA VAL A 67 -2.57 5.64 -10.48
C VAL A 67 -1.74 6.26 -11.59
N ASP A 68 -0.53 5.75 -11.83
CA ASP A 68 0.43 6.28 -12.81
C ASP A 68 0.76 7.77 -12.64
N GLY A 69 0.76 8.23 -11.39
CA GLY A 69 0.94 9.65 -11.04
C GLY A 69 -0.30 10.53 -11.17
N VAL A 70 -1.45 9.99 -11.61
CA VAL A 70 -2.74 10.69 -11.60
C VAL A 70 -3.41 10.56 -10.24
N ASP A 71 -3.73 11.70 -9.62
CA ASP A 71 -4.39 11.78 -8.32
C ASP A 71 -5.81 11.18 -8.34
N THR A 72 -6.07 10.22 -7.46
CA THR A 72 -7.36 9.49 -7.43
C THR A 72 -8.49 10.27 -6.77
N ALA A 73 -8.18 11.17 -5.83
CA ALA A 73 -9.16 12.01 -5.16
C ALA A 73 -9.80 13.00 -6.15
N SER A 74 -8.97 13.56 -7.03
CA SER A 74 -9.40 14.46 -8.12
C SER A 74 -10.14 13.71 -9.23
N LEU A 75 -9.73 12.48 -9.54
CA LEU A 75 -10.35 11.65 -10.57
C LEU A 75 -11.71 11.09 -10.13
N GLY A 76 -11.85 10.76 -8.85
CA GLY A 76 -13.00 10.10 -8.24
C GLY A 76 -12.95 8.58 -8.37
N PHE A 77 -13.70 7.89 -7.50
CA PHE A 77 -13.64 6.43 -7.34
C PHE A 77 -13.97 5.66 -8.62
N ALA A 78 -15.11 5.96 -9.27
CA ALA A 78 -15.57 5.22 -10.45
C ALA A 78 -14.57 5.29 -11.63
N LYS A 79 -14.03 6.48 -11.89
CA LYS A 79 -13.03 6.67 -12.96
C LYS A 79 -11.69 6.02 -12.61
N THR A 80 -11.28 6.08 -11.33
CA THR A 80 -10.06 5.38 -10.86
C THR A 80 -10.17 3.88 -11.10
N VAL A 81 -11.28 3.25 -10.71
CA VAL A 81 -11.50 1.81 -10.92
C VAL A 81 -11.55 1.47 -12.41
N ALA A 82 -12.19 2.31 -13.24
CA ALA A 82 -12.21 2.11 -14.68
C ALA A 82 -10.80 2.17 -15.28
N MET A 83 -9.99 3.14 -14.87
CA MET A 83 -8.59 3.28 -15.30
C MET A 83 -7.79 2.02 -14.96
N ILE A 84 -7.87 1.52 -13.71
CA ILE A 84 -7.16 0.31 -13.28
C ILE A 84 -7.62 -0.93 -14.05
N LYS A 85 -8.92 -1.05 -14.36
CA LYS A 85 -9.47 -2.17 -15.13
C LYS A 85 -9.07 -2.18 -16.61
N GLN A 86 -8.73 -1.02 -17.15
CA GLN A 86 -8.30 -0.84 -18.55
C GLN A 86 -6.76 -0.89 -18.70
N VAL A 87 -6.06 -1.28 -17.64
CA VAL A 87 -4.59 -1.40 -17.65
C VAL A 87 -4.20 -2.62 -18.47
N ASP A 88 -3.75 -2.37 -19.70
CA ASP A 88 -3.18 -3.38 -20.60
C ASP A 88 -1.65 -3.52 -20.45
N ASN A 89 -1.00 -2.58 -19.75
CA ASN A 89 0.46 -2.50 -19.56
C ASN A 89 0.79 -2.21 -18.08
N ALA A 90 2.03 -2.44 -17.64
CA ALA A 90 2.43 -2.18 -16.26
C ALA A 90 2.10 -0.75 -15.77
N VAL A 91 1.42 -0.64 -14.62
CA VAL A 91 1.07 0.64 -13.97
C VAL A 91 1.59 0.68 -12.54
N VAL A 92 1.91 1.88 -12.05
CA VAL A 92 2.29 2.09 -10.65
C VAL A 92 1.10 2.63 -9.86
N LEU A 93 0.73 1.92 -8.79
CA LEU A 93 -0.30 2.31 -7.84
C LEU A 93 0.38 2.80 -6.56
N ARG A 94 0.23 4.07 -6.22
CA ARG A 94 0.82 4.63 -4.99
C ARG A 94 -0.20 4.60 -3.87
N PHE A 95 0.15 3.94 -2.77
CA PHE A 95 -0.67 3.87 -1.58
C PHE A 95 -0.04 4.65 -0.43
N LYS A 96 -0.86 5.07 0.54
CA LYS A 96 -0.45 5.59 1.83
C LYS A 96 -1.05 4.74 2.94
N LYS A 97 -0.21 4.44 3.94
CA LYS A 97 -0.61 3.73 5.15
C LYS A 97 -1.76 4.44 5.85
N GLY A 98 -2.84 3.70 6.11
CA GLY A 98 -3.96 4.16 6.91
C GLY A 98 -3.58 4.42 8.38
N PRO A 99 -4.44 5.12 9.14
CA PRO A 99 -4.17 5.52 10.53
C PRO A 99 -3.93 4.34 11.49
N SER A 100 -4.33 3.12 11.12
CA SER A 100 -4.14 1.89 11.90
C SER A 100 -2.94 1.05 11.45
N SER A 101 -2.37 1.29 10.28
CA SER A 101 -1.24 0.51 9.75
C SER A 101 0.14 1.12 10.10
N GLY A 102 0.14 2.29 10.77
CA GLY A 102 1.33 3.01 11.24
C GLY A 102 1.82 2.66 12.66
N GLN A 103 1.16 1.79 13.41
CA GLN A 103 1.72 1.22 14.65
C GLN A 103 2.41 -0.13 14.37
N ARG A 104 3.45 -0.10 13.54
CA ARG A 104 4.58 -1.00 13.78
C ARG A 104 5.67 -0.16 14.41
N THR A 105 5.41 0.25 15.65
CA THR A 105 6.47 0.64 16.58
C THR A 105 7.49 -0.48 16.54
N GLU A 106 8.66 -0.15 16.00
CA GLU A 106 9.94 -0.41 16.65
C GLU A 106 9.85 -1.56 17.65
N ALA A 107 10.46 -2.70 17.29
CA ALA A 107 10.59 -3.86 18.14
C ALA A 107 11.12 -3.47 19.53
N THR A 108 10.23 -3.06 20.42
CA THR A 108 10.49 -2.98 21.84
C THR A 108 10.31 -4.40 22.31
N THR A 109 11.44 -5.01 22.61
CA THR A 109 11.67 -6.27 23.32
C THR A 109 10.92 -6.32 24.66
N SER A 110 9.59 -6.21 24.63
CA SER A 110 8.74 -6.20 25.83
C SER A 110 7.62 -7.24 25.74
N GLY A 111 7.29 -7.74 24.54
CA GLY A 111 6.31 -8.81 24.37
C GLY A 111 6.88 -10.23 24.53
N PHE A 112 8.17 -10.43 24.23
CA PHE A 112 8.79 -11.77 24.24
C PHE A 112 9.23 -12.25 25.63
N LEU A 113 9.51 -11.33 26.56
CA LEU A 113 9.94 -11.70 27.92
C LEU A 113 8.78 -12.09 28.85
N ARG A 114 7.53 -11.75 28.51
CA ARG A 114 6.39 -12.05 29.40
C ARG A 114 6.00 -13.52 29.40
N THR A 115 6.29 -14.26 28.33
CA THR A 115 5.97 -15.70 28.25
C THR A 115 7.08 -16.59 28.80
N MET A 116 8.35 -16.18 28.72
CA MET A 116 9.47 -17.04 29.14
C MET A 116 9.70 -17.07 30.66
N VAL A 117 9.12 -16.13 31.42
CA VAL A 117 9.23 -16.14 32.90
C VAL A 117 8.24 -17.13 33.54
N GLU A 118 7.06 -17.36 32.95
CA GLU A 118 6.10 -18.38 33.42
C GLU A 118 6.57 -19.82 33.14
N ALA A 119 7.33 -20.03 32.06
CA ALA A 119 7.80 -21.37 31.67
C ALA A 119 9.02 -21.87 32.49
N LEU A 120 9.57 -21.07 33.40
CA LEU A 120 10.74 -21.44 34.21
C LEU A 120 10.41 -21.69 35.70
N PHE A 121 9.15 -21.56 36.11
CA PHE A 121 8.73 -21.75 37.51
C PHE A 121 7.71 -22.89 37.71
N ILE A 122 7.76 -23.94 36.88
CA ILE A 122 7.06 -25.20 37.13
C ILE A 122 8.06 -26.36 37.07
#